data_AF-A0AAU6D3I3-F1
#
_entry.id   AF-A0AAU6D3I3-F1
#
_cell.length_a   1.000
_cell.length_b   1.000
_cell.length_c   1.000
_cell.angle_alpha   90.00
_cell.angle_beta   90.00
_cell.angle_gamma   90.00
#
_symmetry.space_group_name_H-M   'P 1'
#
loop_
_entity.id
_entity.type
_entity.pdbx_description
1 polymer ?
#
loop_
_entity_poly.entity_id
_entity_poly.type
_entity_poly.pdbx_seq_one_letter_code
_entity_poly.pdbx_strand_id
1 'polypeptide(L)' 'MRKIVYLVHTSVDGFIEGPEGEFDWPLMGPELSSYVQEFDERTDLFLYGRKRTALELSDARTVDGKVVVMRYALR' A
#
# COMPACT_ATOMS: atom_id res chain seq x y z
N MET A 1 5.96 -23.29 1.33
CA MET A 1 4.58 -23.04 0.88
C MET A 1 4.32 -21.55 0.99
N ARG A 2 4.00 -20.85 -0.12
CA ARG A 2 3.78 -19.39 -0.09
C ARG A 2 2.46 -19.04 0.59
N LYS A 3 2.38 -17.86 1.22
CA LYS A 3 1.19 -17.34 1.89
C LYS A 3 0.55 -16.27 1.02
N ILE A 4 -0.78 -16.25 0.99
CA ILE A 4 -1.56 -15.11 0.49
C ILE A 4 -1.87 -14.25 1.71
N VAL A 5 -1.47 -12.99 1.67
CA VAL A 5 -1.65 -12.04 2.76
C VAL A 5 -2.45 -10.86 2.23
N TYR A 6 -3.50 -10.49 2.97
CA TYR A 6 -4.26 -9.27 2.74
C TYR A 6 -3.80 -8.23 3.76
N LEU A 7 -3.15 -7.17 3.29
CA LEU A 7 -2.61 -6.09 4.11
C LEU A 7 -3.19 -4.76 3.60
N VAL A 8 -3.94 -4.07 4.46
CA VAL A 8 -4.61 -2.81 4.13
C VAL A 8 -4.75 -1.98 5.40
N HIS A 9 -4.68 -0.66 5.28
CA HIS A 9 -5.11 0.23 6.36
C HIS A 9 -6.63 0.32 6.34
N THR A 10 -7.26 0.14 7.50
CA THR A 10 -8.71 0.20 7.63
C THR A 10 -9.07 1.04 8.84
N SER A 11 -10.06 1.90 8.66
CA SER A 11 -10.71 2.64 9.74
C SER A 11 -11.40 1.68 10.72
N VAL A 12 -11.72 2.16 11.93
CA VAL A 12 -12.36 1.33 12.96
C VAL A 12 -13.75 0.84 12.51
N ASP A 13 -14.42 1.61 11.66
CA ASP A 13 -15.74 1.33 11.08
C ASP A 13 -15.66 0.58 9.73
N GLY A 14 -14.48 0.15 9.29
CA GLY A 14 -14.32 -0.84 8.23
C GLY A 14 -14.10 -0.29 6.81
N PHE A 15 -13.86 1.02 6.66
CA PHE A 15 -13.58 1.67 5.39
C PHE A 15 -12.06 1.78 5.12
N ILE A 16 -11.68 1.65 3.85
CA ILE A 16 -10.27 1.71 3.39
C ILE A 16 -9.94 2.97 2.59
N GLU A 17 -10.96 3.75 2.23
CA GLU A 17 -10.87 5.03 1.53
C GLU A 17 -11.91 5.97 2.14
N GLY A 18 -11.68 7.28 2.06
CA GLY A 18 -12.68 8.26 2.47
C GLY A 18 -13.80 8.42 1.44
N PRO A 19 -14.82 9.26 1.71
CA PRO A 19 -16.03 9.34 0.89
C PRO A 19 -15.82 9.65 -0.59
N GLU A 20 -14.73 10.36 -0.94
CA GLU A 20 -14.37 10.71 -2.32
C GLU A 20 -13.22 9.85 -2.86
N GLY A 21 -12.88 8.77 -2.15
CA GLY A 21 -11.83 7.81 -2.49
C GLY A 21 -10.46 8.14 -1.89
N GLU A 22 -10.35 9.18 -1.06
CA GLU A 22 -9.09 9.67 -0.50
C GLU A 22 -8.39 8.67 0.44
N PHE A 23 -7.06 8.82 0.55
CA PHE A 23 -6.19 8.00 1.39
C PHE A 23 -5.21 8.87 2.20
N ASP A 24 -5.65 10.05 2.63
CA ASP A 24 -4.88 11.00 3.44
C ASP A 24 -5.11 10.84 4.96
N TRP A 25 -6.12 10.06 5.35
CA TRP A 25 -6.51 9.78 6.72
C TRP A 25 -5.58 8.85 7.52
N PRO A 26 -4.83 7.86 6.95
CA PRO A 26 -3.98 7.01 7.76
C PRO A 26 -2.69 7.76 8.16
N LEU A 27 -2.44 7.86 9.46
CA LEU A 27 -1.21 8.45 9.99
C LEU A 27 -0.05 7.45 9.89
N MET A 28 0.81 7.64 8.88
CA MET A 28 2.02 6.82 8.68
C MET A 28 3.16 7.31 9.58
N GLY A 29 3.16 6.85 10.84
CA GLY A 29 4.27 7.05 11.77
C GLY A 29 5.53 6.26 11.40
N PRO A 30 6.69 6.55 12.02
CA PRO A 30 7.95 5.88 11.73
C PRO A 30 7.88 4.35 11.91
N GLU A 31 7.27 3.88 12.99
CA GLU A 31 7.18 2.46 13.33
C GLU A 31 6.34 1.69 12.31
N LEU A 32 5.18 2.24 11.95
CA LEU A 32 4.28 1.64 10.97
C LEU A 32 4.92 1.63 9.58
N SER A 33 5.63 2.70 9.23
CA SER A 33 6.38 2.79 7.97
C SER A 33 7.48 1.73 7.89
N SER A 34 8.25 1.55 8.97
CA SER A 34 9.28 0.50 9.05
C SER A 34 8.69 -0.91 8.96
N TYR A 35 7.56 -1.16 9.62
CA TYR A 35 6.88 -2.45 9.54
C TYR A 35 6.43 -2.79 8.11
N VAL A 36 5.82 -1.83 7.41
CA VAL A 36 5.40 -2.02 6.01
C VAL A 36 6.61 -2.23 5.12
N GLN A 37 7.71 -1.51 5.35
CA GLN A 37 8.95 -1.69 4.59
C GLN A 37 9.55 -3.09 4.77
N GLU A 38 9.66 -3.60 6.00
CA GLU A 38 10.10 -4.98 6.24
C GLU A 38 9.14 -6.02 5.63
N PHE A 39 7.85 -5.72 5.57
CA PHE A 39 6.86 -6.58 4.91
C PHE A 39 7.08 -6.62 3.39
N ASP A 40 7.29 -5.46 2.78
CA ASP A 40 7.54 -5.32 1.34
C ASP A 40 8.82 -6.04 0.91
N GLU A 41 9.90 -5.94 1.70
CA GLU A 41 11.17 -6.63 1.43
C GLU A 41 11.04 -8.16 1.35
N ARG A 42 10.03 -8.74 2.03
CA ARG A 42 9.75 -10.18 2.03
C ARG A 42 8.67 -10.59 1.03
N THR A 43 8.09 -9.62 0.31
CA THR A 43 6.95 -9.85 -0.59
C THR A 43 7.42 -10.05 -2.02
N ASP A 44 7.14 -11.24 -2.56
CA ASP A 44 7.51 -11.60 -3.93
C ASP A 44 6.61 -10.96 -5.00
N LEU A 45 5.36 -10.65 -4.67
CA LEU A 45 4.34 -10.24 -5.63
C LEU A 45 3.23 -9.44 -4.93
N PHE A 46 2.82 -8.34 -5.56
CA PHE A 46 1.63 -7.58 -5.19
C PHE A 46 0.50 -7.82 -6.19
N LEU A 47 -0.74 -7.91 -5.71
CA LEU A 47 -1.93 -8.09 -6.53
C LEU A 47 -2.96 -7.02 -6.17
N TYR A 48 -3.40 -6.25 -7.16
CA TYR A 48 -4.33 -5.14 -6.99
C TYR A 48 -5.53 -5.24 -7.95
N GLY A 49 -6.67 -4.72 -7.51
CA GLY A 49 -7.87 -4.58 -8.35
C GLY A 49 -7.75 -3.43 -9.36
N ARG A 50 -8.58 -3.44 -10.40
CA ARG A 50 -8.58 -2.46 -11.50
C ARG A 50 -8.93 -1.03 -11.04
N LYS A 51 -9.89 -0.88 -10.12
CA LYS A 51 -10.25 0.42 -9.55
C LYS A 51 -9.27 0.75 -8.42
N ARG A 52 -8.40 1.72 -8.65
CA ARG A 52 -7.70 2.47 -7.61
C ARG A 52 -7.99 3.94 -7.88
N THR A 53 -8.78 4.59 -7.04
CA THR A 53 -9.45 5.85 -7.43
C THR A 53 -8.69 7.11 -6.98
N ALA A 54 -7.80 7.07 -5.97
CA ALA A 54 -7.18 8.30 -5.46
C ALA A 54 -5.66 8.26 -5.21
N LEU A 55 -4.96 7.24 -5.68
CA LEU A 55 -3.52 7.13 -5.46
C LEU A 55 -2.78 7.20 -6.79
N GLU A 56 -2.04 8.29 -7.01
CA GLU A 56 -1.04 8.33 -8.07
C GLU A 56 0.23 7.64 -7.57
N LEU A 57 0.80 6.79 -8.43
CA LEU A 57 2.07 6.14 -8.16
C LEU A 57 3.18 7.20 -8.24
N SER A 58 3.63 7.69 -7.09
CA SER A 58 4.64 8.75 -7.01
C SER A 58 6.08 8.25 -7.11
N ASP A 59 6.37 7.05 -6.59
CA ASP A 59 7.66 6.40 -6.79
C ASP A 59 7.43 4.90 -6.96
N ALA A 60 8.03 4.35 -8.02
CA ALA A 60 7.98 2.95 -8.37
C ALA A 60 9.40 2.47 -8.63
N ARG A 61 9.92 1.61 -7.76
CA ARG A 61 11.22 0.97 -8.00
C ARG A 61 11.03 -0.49 -8.35
N THR A 62 11.70 -0.88 -9.41
CA THR A 62 11.81 -2.29 -9.81
C THR A 62 13.10 -2.85 -9.23
N VAL A 63 12.99 -3.88 -8.40
CA VAL A 63 14.13 -4.69 -7.93
C VAL A 63 13.91 -6.09 -8.47
N ASP A 64 14.85 -6.60 -9.26
CA ASP A 64 14.79 -7.93 -9.89
C ASP A 64 13.47 -8.23 -10.65
N GLY A 65 12.96 -7.23 -11.37
CA GLY A 65 11.73 -7.34 -12.17
C GLY A 65 10.42 -7.26 -11.38
N LYS A 66 10.49 -7.01 -10.06
CA LYS A 66 9.32 -6.80 -9.19
C LYS A 66 9.20 -5.32 -8.84
N VAL A 67 8.00 -4.75 -8.92
CA VAL A 67 7.73 -3.42 -8.37
C VAL A 67 7.66 -3.55 -6.85
N VAL A 68 8.70 -3.08 -6.15
CA VAL A 68 8.93 -3.34 -4.71
C VAL A 68 8.59 -2.13 -3.84
N VAL A 69 8.46 -0.93 -4.41
CA VAL A 69 8.07 0.25 -3.65
C VAL A 69 7.05 1.02 -4.47
N MET A 70 5.83 1.16 -3.96
CA MET A 70 4.82 2.06 -4.50
C MET A 70 4.60 3.17 -3.48
N ARG A 71 5.37 4.26 -3.57
CA ARG A 71 5.02 5.45 -2.82
C ARG A 71 3.80 6.04 -3.50
N TYR A 72 2.72 6.24 -2.74
CA TYR A 72 1.54 6.91 -3.25
C TYR A 72 1.58 8.38 -2.85
N ALA A 73 1.29 9.26 -3.79
CA ALA A 73 1.01 10.66 -3.50
C ALA A 73 -0.47 10.93 -3.75
N LEU A 74 -1.03 11.82 -2.94
CA LEU A 74 -2.30 12.47 -3.26
C LEU A 74 -2.10 13.31 -4.52
N ARG A 75 -3.14 13.39 -5.34
CA ARG A 75 -3.17 14.26 -6.51
C ARG A 75 -3.07 15.74 -6.12
#